data_AF-A0A9D6G245-F1
#
_entry.id   AF-A0A9D6G245-F1
#
_cell.length_a   1.000
_cell.length_b   1.000
_cell.length_c   1.000
_cell.angle_alpha   90.00
_cell.angle_beta   90.00
_cell.angle_gamma   90.00
#
_symmetry.space_group_name_H-M   'P 1'
#
loop_
_entity.id
_entity.type
_entity.pdbx_description
1 polymer ?
#
loop_
_entity_poly.entity_id
_entity_poly.type
_entity_poly.pdbx_seq_one_letter_code
_entity_poly.pdbx_strand_id
1 'polypeptide(L)'
;MDTRVEQPQQVDQTTQVGRSIPRLEGRSKVTGAAEYIHNLRLPGMLYGKIVRSSIPHGRIRAIDASAARALGGVHSVITGEDVRRLIPDPYYGPAFLDQPILALEKVRYAGEPVAVALASDPHVAEQAASLITADYEELPAVFDEVEAVHSKAIVHEELKPAGTFPDLKHFKGRKNTNV
;
A
#
# COMPACT_ATOMS: atom_id res chain seq x y z
N MET A 1 16.28 -61.30 -40.63
CA MET A 1 16.27 -59.86 -40.30
C MET A 1 15.39 -59.71 -39.07
N ASP A 2 16.00 -59.68 -37.89
CA ASP A 2 15.31 -59.59 -36.60
C ASP A 2 14.88 -58.15 -36.31
N THR A 3 13.59 -57.86 -36.48
CA THR A 3 12.95 -56.66 -35.94
C THR A 3 12.67 -56.87 -34.46
N ARG A 4 13.60 -56.46 -33.59
CA ARG A 4 13.32 -56.28 -32.17
C ARG A 4 12.31 -55.13 -32.01
N VAL A 5 11.10 -55.46 -31.60
CA VAL A 5 10.10 -54.51 -31.12
C VAL A 5 10.63 -53.97 -29.79
N GLU A 6 10.99 -52.68 -29.74
CA GLU A 6 11.28 -52.01 -28.47
C GLU A 6 10.03 -52.02 -27.60
N GLN A 7 10.14 -52.64 -26.43
CA GLN A 7 9.07 -52.66 -25.44
C GLN A 7 8.96 -51.25 -24.82
N PRO A 8 7.74 -50.74 -24.59
CA PRO A 8 7.54 -49.42 -24.01
C PRO A 8 8.23 -49.34 -22.63
N GLN A 9 9.14 -48.39 -22.48
CA GLN A 9 9.82 -48.09 -21.23
C GLN A 9 8.78 -47.88 -20.11
N GLN A 10 8.91 -48.68 -19.06
CA GLN A 10 8.07 -48.62 -17.87
C GLN A 10 8.31 -47.26 -17.20
N VAL A 11 7.33 -46.36 -17.28
CA VAL A 11 7.43 -45.01 -16.74
C VAL A 11 7.51 -45.12 -15.22
N ASP A 12 8.68 -44.80 -14.65
CA ASP A 12 8.90 -44.73 -13.21
C ASP A 12 7.86 -43.79 -12.58
N GLN A 13 6.99 -44.35 -11.73
CA GLN A 13 5.88 -43.63 -11.11
C GLN A 13 6.36 -42.59 -10.08
N THR A 14 7.66 -42.52 -9.77
CA THR A 14 8.23 -41.59 -8.80
C THR A 14 8.75 -40.28 -9.43
N THR A 15 8.90 -40.19 -10.75
CA THR A 15 9.46 -38.99 -11.40
C THR A 15 8.37 -37.96 -11.77
N GLN A 16 8.32 -36.84 -11.04
CA GLN A 16 7.39 -35.72 -11.26
C GLN A 16 7.84 -34.73 -12.36
N VAL A 17 9.14 -34.62 -12.62
CA VAL A 17 9.70 -33.65 -13.57
C VAL A 17 9.36 -34.05 -15.01
N GLY A 18 8.96 -33.08 -15.83
CA GLY A 18 8.65 -33.27 -17.25
C GLY A 18 7.23 -33.75 -17.58
N ARG A 19 6.37 -33.95 -16.56
CA ARG A 19 4.98 -34.36 -16.77
C ARG A 19 4.06 -33.15 -16.97
N SER A 20 3.16 -33.24 -17.94
CA SER A 20 2.06 -32.30 -18.12
C SER A 20 0.93 -32.64 -17.14
N ILE A 21 1.00 -32.06 -15.93
CA ILE A 21 -0.01 -32.26 -14.88
C ILE A 21 -0.99 -31.08 -14.83
N PRO A 22 -2.29 -31.33 -14.58
CA PRO A 22 -3.25 -30.25 -14.35
C PRO A 22 -2.83 -29.37 -13.17
N ARG A 23 -3.01 -28.06 -13.31
CA ARG A 23 -2.72 -27.10 -12.25
C ARG A 23 -3.66 -27.35 -11.06
N LEU A 24 -3.09 -27.51 -9.86
CA LEU A 24 -3.83 -27.77 -8.61
C LEU A 24 -4.98 -26.78 -8.40
N GLU A 25 -4.67 -25.48 -8.46
CA GLU A 25 -5.65 -24.40 -8.29
C GLU A 25 -6.50 -24.11 -9.55
N GLY A 26 -6.36 -24.90 -10.62
CA GLY A 26 -7.01 -24.63 -11.89
C GLY A 26 -8.53 -24.69 -11.76
N ARG A 27 -9.04 -25.78 -11.18
CA ARG A 27 -10.48 -26.00 -11.03
C ARG A 27 -11.13 -24.94 -10.14
N SER A 28 -10.58 -24.67 -8.96
CA SER A 28 -11.13 -23.71 -7.99
C SER A 28 -11.25 -22.30 -8.59
N LYS A 29 -10.25 -21.86 -9.37
CA LYS A 29 -10.28 -20.55 -10.01
C LYS A 29 -11.30 -20.44 -11.15
N VAL A 30 -11.39 -21.44 -12.02
CA VAL A 30 -12.33 -21.38 -13.16
C VAL A 30 -13.78 -21.59 -12.76
N THR A 31 -14.03 -22.23 -11.61
CA THR A 31 -15.39 -22.39 -11.07
C THR A 31 -15.81 -21.28 -10.12
N GLY A 32 -14.93 -20.31 -9.82
CA GLY A 32 -15.18 -19.27 -8.82
C GLY A 32 -15.23 -19.78 -7.37
N ALA A 33 -14.75 -21.00 -7.11
CA ALA A 33 -14.71 -21.59 -5.78
C ALA A 33 -13.44 -21.23 -4.98
N ALA A 34 -12.48 -20.55 -5.61
CA ALA A 34 -11.30 -20.04 -4.93
C ALA A 34 -11.68 -18.92 -3.96
N GLU A 35 -11.28 -19.08 -2.69
CA GLU A 35 -11.46 -18.04 -1.69
C GLU A 35 -10.38 -16.97 -1.82
N TYR A 36 -10.82 -15.72 -1.80
CA TYR A 36 -9.97 -14.55 -1.84
C TYR A 36 -10.38 -13.61 -0.72
N ILE A 37 -9.46 -12.74 -0.29
CA ILE A 37 -9.73 -11.76 0.76
C ILE A 37 -10.97 -10.89 0.51
N HIS A 38 -11.32 -10.62 -0.75
CA HIS A 38 -12.50 -9.83 -1.11
C HIS A 38 -13.83 -10.57 -0.85
N ASN A 39 -13.81 -11.90 -0.79
CA ASN A 39 -14.97 -12.75 -0.52
C ASN A 39 -15.17 -13.00 0.97
N LEU A 40 -14.18 -12.71 1.82
CA LEU A 40 -14.29 -12.90 3.25
C LEU A 40 -15.36 -11.98 3.84
N ARG A 41 -16.18 -12.54 4.73
CA ARG A 41 -17.18 -11.82 5.54
C ARG A 41 -17.05 -12.33 6.97
N LEU A 42 -16.81 -11.40 7.90
CA LEU A 42 -16.70 -11.71 9.33
C LEU A 42 -17.80 -11.00 10.11
N PRO A 43 -18.30 -11.57 11.22
CA PRO A 43 -19.22 -10.88 12.10
C PRO A 43 -18.62 -9.54 12.57
N GLY A 44 -19.37 -8.44 12.42
CA GLY A 44 -18.92 -7.10 12.80
C GLY A 44 -17.84 -6.49 11.89
N MET A 45 -17.59 -7.05 10.70
CA MET A 45 -16.61 -6.53 9.76
C MET A 45 -16.96 -5.10 9.31
N LEU A 46 -15.98 -4.20 9.41
CA LEU A 46 -16.04 -2.87 8.82
C LEU A 46 -15.32 -2.84 7.48
N TYR A 47 -15.75 -1.91 6.63
CA TYR A 47 -15.14 -1.60 5.35
C TYR A 47 -14.37 -0.29 5.46
N GLY A 48 -13.10 -0.34 5.10
CA GLY A 48 -12.22 0.82 5.07
C GLY A 48 -12.07 1.40 3.67
N LYS A 49 -12.29 2.69 3.52
CA LYS A 49 -11.99 3.43 2.30
C LYS A 49 -10.92 4.49 2.57
N ILE A 50 -9.82 4.42 1.84
CA ILE A 50 -8.68 5.32 1.97
C ILE A 50 -8.94 6.57 1.13
N VAL A 51 -8.84 7.73 1.77
CA VAL A 51 -8.81 9.04 1.12
C VAL A 51 -7.35 9.34 0.76
N ARG A 52 -7.13 9.81 -0.46
CA ARG A 52 -5.80 9.99 -1.03
C ARG A 52 -5.57 11.43 -1.46
N SER A 53 -4.32 11.86 -1.39
CA SER A 53 -3.88 13.18 -1.85
C SER A 53 -4.22 13.41 -3.31
N SER A 54 -4.76 14.59 -3.62
CA SER A 54 -4.99 15.07 -4.98
C SER A 54 -3.77 15.78 -5.58
N ILE A 55 -2.76 16.11 -4.77
CA ILE A 55 -1.59 16.90 -5.17
C ILE A 55 -0.28 16.09 -5.00
N PRO A 56 0.76 16.40 -5.77
CA PRO A 56 2.02 15.67 -5.72
C PRO A 56 2.90 16.03 -4.51
N HIS A 57 2.89 17.28 -4.04
CA HIS A 57 3.67 17.68 -2.87
C HIS A 57 3.01 18.89 -2.20
N GLY A 58 2.82 18.83 -0.89
CA GLY A 58 2.19 19.93 -0.17
C GLY A 58 2.04 19.68 1.32
N ARG A 59 2.01 20.76 2.11
CA ARG A 59 1.75 20.69 3.55
C ARG A 59 0.25 20.52 3.79
N ILE A 60 -0.13 19.60 4.67
CA ILE A 60 -1.51 19.41 5.08
C ILE A 60 -1.83 20.52 6.09
N ARG A 61 -2.76 21.41 5.74
CA ARG A 61 -3.23 22.47 6.64
C ARG A 61 -4.28 21.94 7.61
N ALA A 62 -5.25 21.21 7.06
CA ALA A 62 -6.33 20.60 7.83
C ALA A 62 -6.93 19.43 7.06
N ILE A 63 -7.52 18.48 7.79
CA ILE A 63 -8.40 17.45 7.24
C ILE A 63 -9.76 17.60 7.91
N ASP A 64 -10.77 18.02 7.15
CA ASP A 64 -12.15 18.05 7.61
C ASP A 64 -12.84 16.71 7.28
N ALA A 65 -13.32 16.07 8.33
CA ALA A 65 -14.09 14.82 8.25
C ALA A 65 -15.40 14.92 9.05
N SER A 66 -15.86 16.13 9.37
CA SER A 66 -17.07 16.38 10.17
C SER A 66 -18.32 15.78 9.51
N ALA A 67 -18.53 16.04 8.21
CA ALA A 67 -19.64 15.48 7.44
C ALA A 67 -19.58 13.95 7.34
N ALA A 68 -18.39 13.38 7.13
CA ALA A 68 -18.19 11.94 7.10
C ALA A 68 -18.52 11.28 8.45
N ARG A 69 -18.09 11.88 9.57
CA ARG A 69 -18.39 11.37 10.92
C ARG A 69 -19.87 11.44 11.29
N ALA A 70 -20.62 12.36 10.71
CA ALA A 70 -22.06 12.50 10.92
C ALA A 70 -22.90 11.52 10.07
N LEU A 71 -22.30 10.88 9.07
CA LEU A 71 -23.00 9.96 8.17
C LEU A 71 -23.38 8.65 8.91
N GLY A 72 -24.66 8.27 8.82
CA GLY A 72 -25.14 7.02 9.42
C GLY A 72 -24.40 5.79 8.87
N GLY A 73 -23.98 4.89 9.76
CA GLY A 73 -23.22 3.68 9.40
C GLY A 73 -21.70 3.89 9.39
N VAL A 74 -21.20 5.12 9.51
CA VAL A 74 -19.78 5.39 9.75
C VAL A 74 -19.46 5.12 11.22
N HIS A 75 -18.44 4.30 11.45
CA HIS A 75 -17.96 3.98 12.78
C HIS A 75 -16.86 4.95 13.23
N SER A 76 -15.91 5.25 12.33
CA SER A 76 -14.83 6.18 12.62
C SER A 76 -14.16 6.70 11.35
N VAL A 77 -13.48 7.83 11.48
CA VAL A 77 -12.55 8.35 10.48
C VAL A 77 -11.19 8.53 11.15
N ILE A 78 -10.18 7.87 10.59
CA ILE A 78 -8.81 7.84 11.11
C ILE A 78 -7.93 8.73 10.23
N THR A 79 -7.17 9.63 10.87
CA THR A 79 -6.19 10.51 10.22
C THR A 79 -4.77 10.18 10.68
N GLY A 80 -3.77 10.82 10.07
CA GLY A 80 -2.37 10.68 10.51
C GLY A 80 -2.13 11.04 11.99
N GLU A 81 -2.90 11.99 12.54
CA GLU A 81 -2.80 12.34 13.97
C GLU A 81 -3.24 11.19 14.87
N ASP A 82 -4.32 10.50 14.51
CA ASP A 82 -4.83 9.35 15.27
C ASP A 82 -3.82 8.19 15.26
N VAL A 83 -3.15 7.97 14.13
CA VAL A 83 -2.07 6.98 14.02
C VAL A 83 -0.88 7.38 14.90
N ARG A 84 -0.46 8.65 14.87
CA ARG A 84 0.68 9.16 15.64
C ARG A 84 0.45 9.05 17.16
N ARG A 85 -0.80 9.17 17.62
CA ARG A 85 -1.16 8.97 19.04
C ARG A 85 -0.92 7.54 19.52
N LEU A 86 -0.98 6.54 18.63
CA LEU A 86 -0.74 5.14 18.95
C LEU A 86 0.70 4.70 18.64
N ILE A 87 1.26 5.18 17.53
CA ILE A 87 2.58 4.81 17.02
C ILE A 87 3.40 6.11 16.88
N PRO A 88 4.35 6.39 17.79
CA PRO A 88 5.07 7.66 17.82
C PRO A 88 5.85 7.99 16.53
N ASP A 89 6.43 6.99 15.86
CA ASP A 89 7.13 7.14 14.57
C ASP A 89 6.46 6.21 13.54
N PRO A 90 5.31 6.62 12.95
CA PRO A 90 4.47 5.74 12.13
C PRO A 90 4.95 5.67 10.68
N TYR A 91 6.26 5.53 10.49
CA TYR A 91 6.91 5.42 9.20
C TYR A 91 7.35 3.97 8.94
N TYR A 92 7.21 3.55 7.69
CA TYR A 92 7.66 2.27 7.20
C TYR A 92 8.39 2.44 5.87
N GLY A 93 8.99 1.35 5.40
CA GLY A 93 9.63 1.27 4.10
C GLY A 93 10.81 0.29 4.14
N PRO A 94 11.09 -0.41 3.02
CA PRO A 94 12.05 -1.49 3.02
C PRO A 94 13.49 -0.99 3.16
N ALA A 95 13.82 0.12 2.49
CA ALA A 95 15.15 0.71 2.44
C ALA A 95 15.29 1.92 3.39
N PHE A 96 14.28 2.78 3.41
CA PHE A 96 14.19 3.94 4.29
C PHE A 96 12.84 3.92 5.02
N LEU A 97 12.80 4.44 6.25
CA LEU A 97 11.58 4.66 7.02
C LEU A 97 10.98 6.02 6.65
N ASP A 98 10.51 6.13 5.41
CA ASP A 98 10.17 7.38 4.75
C ASP A 98 8.70 7.44 4.27
N GLN A 99 7.98 6.32 4.34
CA GLN A 99 6.56 6.22 4.01
C GLN A 99 5.72 6.26 5.29
N PRO A 100 4.96 7.33 5.56
CA PRO A 100 4.05 7.31 6.70
C PRO A 100 2.84 6.40 6.40
N ILE A 101 2.26 5.77 7.43
CA ILE A 101 1.04 4.95 7.29
C ILE A 101 -0.12 5.79 6.69
N LEU A 102 -0.32 6.99 7.24
CA LEU A 102 -1.15 8.07 6.70
C LEU A 102 -0.32 9.33 6.76
N ALA A 103 -0.41 10.18 5.73
CA ALA A 103 0.31 11.44 5.65
C ALA A 103 0.08 12.27 6.93
N LEU A 104 1.18 12.77 7.48
CA LEU A 104 1.18 13.48 8.75
C LEU A 104 1.16 15.00 8.51
N GLU A 105 2.32 15.58 8.25
CA GLU A 105 2.48 17.03 8.07
C GLU A 105 2.41 17.46 6.61
N LYS A 106 2.82 16.57 5.70
CA LYS A 106 2.84 16.82 4.27
C LYS A 106 2.59 15.55 3.48
N VAL A 107 2.07 15.73 2.27
CA VAL A 107 2.02 14.73 1.20
C VAL A 107 3.21 14.93 0.28
N ARG A 108 3.75 13.83 -0.25
CA ARG A 108 5.01 13.67 -0.98
C ARG A 108 4.79 13.11 -2.39
N TYR A 109 3.62 12.55 -2.66
CA TYR A 109 3.23 12.11 -3.99
C TYR A 109 1.70 12.16 -4.18
N ALA A 110 1.28 12.23 -5.44
CA ALA A 110 -0.13 12.18 -5.80
C ALA A 110 -0.68 10.78 -5.48
N GLY A 111 -1.76 10.72 -4.70
CA GLY A 111 -2.31 9.47 -4.23
C GLY A 111 -1.85 9.02 -2.83
N GLU A 112 -0.99 9.78 -2.13
CA GLU A 112 -0.58 9.42 -0.76
C GLU A 112 -1.79 9.33 0.19
N PRO A 113 -1.94 8.25 0.98
CA PRO A 113 -3.03 8.12 1.95
C PRO A 113 -3.05 9.28 2.95
N VAL A 114 -4.20 9.92 3.16
CA VAL A 114 -4.35 11.03 4.14
C VAL A 114 -5.34 10.71 5.27
N ALA A 115 -6.35 9.91 4.98
CA ALA A 115 -7.35 9.49 5.96
C ALA A 115 -7.97 8.14 5.57
N VAL A 116 -8.65 7.50 6.50
CA VAL A 116 -9.46 6.29 6.26
C VAL A 116 -10.82 6.45 6.89
N ALA A 117 -11.89 6.27 6.10
CA ALA A 117 -13.24 6.12 6.60
C ALA A 117 -13.54 4.64 6.86
N LEU A 118 -14.05 4.32 8.05
CA LEU A 118 -14.46 2.97 8.45
C LEU A 118 -15.99 2.96 8.64
N ALA A 119 -16.69 2.11 7.88
CA ALA A 119 -18.15 1.99 7.94
C ALA A 119 -18.61 0.53 7.92
N SER A 120 -19.85 0.28 8.34
CA SER A 120 -20.44 -1.08 8.35
C SER A 120 -20.80 -1.62 6.95
N ASP A 121 -20.81 -0.77 5.94
CA ASP A 121 -21.16 -1.10 4.56
C ASP A 121 -20.15 -0.45 3.59
N PRO A 122 -19.75 -1.15 2.51
CA PRO A 122 -18.75 -0.63 1.57
C PRO A 122 -19.21 0.63 0.81
N HIS A 123 -20.50 0.77 0.50
CA HIS A 123 -21.03 1.97 -0.16
C HIS A 123 -21.07 3.15 0.81
N VAL A 124 -21.42 2.91 2.08
CA VAL A 124 -21.33 3.93 3.13
C VAL A 124 -19.88 4.36 3.34
N ALA A 125 -18.92 3.44 3.34
CA ALA A 125 -17.50 3.77 3.45
C ALA A 125 -17.02 4.64 2.27
N GLU A 126 -17.48 4.35 1.06
CA GLU A 126 -17.17 5.13 -0.13
C GLU A 126 -17.80 6.53 -0.10
N GLN A 127 -19.06 6.64 0.31
CA GLN A 127 -19.72 7.92 0.50
C GLN A 127 -19.05 8.74 1.63
N ALA A 128 -18.69 8.10 2.73
CA ALA A 128 -17.97 8.77 3.81
C ALA A 128 -16.63 9.32 3.33
N ALA A 129 -15.89 8.55 2.53
CA ALA A 129 -14.61 8.99 1.98
C ALA A 129 -14.74 10.21 1.05
N SER A 130 -15.83 10.32 0.28
CA SER A 130 -16.05 11.49 -0.60
C SER A 130 -16.43 12.77 0.17
N LEU A 131 -16.88 12.64 1.42
CA LEU A 131 -17.19 13.75 2.32
C LEU A 131 -15.98 14.24 3.13
N ILE A 132 -14.83 13.56 3.04
CA ILE A 132 -13.59 13.98 3.71
C ILE A 132 -12.81 14.87 2.76
N THR A 133 -12.47 16.07 3.22
CA THR A 133 -11.70 17.05 2.45
C THR A 133 -10.39 17.39 3.15
N ALA A 134 -9.30 17.40 2.42
CA ALA A 134 -8.00 17.84 2.91
C ALA A 134 -7.63 19.19 2.27
N ASP A 135 -7.27 20.16 3.10
CA ASP A 135 -6.73 21.45 2.67
C ASP A 135 -5.20 21.38 2.61
N TYR A 136 -4.64 21.85 1.51
CA TYR A 136 -3.21 21.77 1.23
C TYR A 136 -2.62 23.14 0.94
N GLU A 137 -1.44 23.36 1.47
CA GLU A 137 -0.50 24.35 0.94
C GLU A 137 0.41 23.63 -0.07
N GLU A 138 0.20 23.86 -1.37
CA GLU A 138 1.04 23.25 -2.40
C GLU A 138 2.51 23.66 -2.24
N LEU A 139 3.40 22.68 -2.39
CA LEU A 139 4.85 22.87 -2.37
C LEU A 139 5.41 22.48 -3.74
N PRO A 140 6.55 23.03 -4.17
CA PRO A 140 7.16 22.61 -5.43
C PRO A 140 7.46 21.10 -5.39
N ALA A 141 6.95 20.37 -6.37
CA ALA A 141 7.21 18.94 -6.52
C ALA A 141 8.46 18.71 -7.39
N VAL A 142 9.07 17.54 -7.25
CA VAL A 142 10.22 17.09 -8.03
C VAL A 142 9.79 15.85 -8.80
N PHE A 143 10.01 15.82 -10.11
CA PHE A 143 9.45 14.77 -10.98
C PHE A 143 10.48 13.86 -11.63
N ASP A 144 11.75 14.23 -11.62
CA ASP A 144 12.83 13.41 -12.16
C ASP A 144 14.09 13.45 -11.27
N GLU A 145 14.95 12.46 -11.46
CA GLU A 145 16.16 12.25 -10.67
C GLU A 145 17.22 13.33 -10.88
N VAL A 146 17.29 13.94 -12.07
CA VAL A 146 18.29 14.97 -12.38
C VAL A 146 17.91 16.27 -11.67
N GLU A 147 16.62 16.61 -11.68
CA GLU A 147 16.06 17.70 -10.89
C GLU A 147 16.27 17.45 -9.39
N ALA A 148 16.05 16.23 -8.91
CA ALA A 148 16.17 15.90 -7.48
C ALA A 148 17.53 16.23 -6.88
N VAL A 149 18.62 16.05 -7.64
CA VAL A 149 19.99 16.38 -7.21
C VAL A 149 20.19 17.87 -6.95
N HIS A 150 19.48 18.73 -7.69
CA HIS A 150 19.66 20.18 -7.66
C HIS A 150 18.49 20.94 -7.03
N SER A 151 17.38 20.26 -6.77
CA SER A 151 16.17 20.87 -6.26
C SER A 151 16.35 21.37 -4.83
N LYS A 152 15.81 22.57 -4.59
CA LYS A 152 15.66 23.12 -3.23
C LYS A 152 14.40 22.59 -2.54
N ALA A 153 13.48 21.98 -3.30
CA ALA A 153 12.30 21.35 -2.75
C ALA A 153 12.69 19.97 -2.19
N ILE A 154 12.64 19.86 -0.88
CA ILE A 154 13.01 18.63 -0.17
C ILE A 154 11.75 17.81 0.10
N VAL A 155 11.67 16.61 -0.49
CA VAL A 155 10.53 15.70 -0.32
C VAL A 155 10.60 15.00 1.04
N HIS A 156 11.80 14.59 1.47
CA HIS A 156 12.03 13.93 2.75
C HIS A 156 13.02 14.74 3.60
N GLU A 157 12.60 15.14 4.81
CA GLU A 157 13.41 16.01 5.69
C GLU A 157 14.73 15.36 6.14
N GLU A 158 14.72 14.04 6.28
CA GLU A 158 15.84 13.25 6.78
C GLU A 158 15.82 11.85 6.18
N LEU A 159 16.99 11.38 5.73
CA LEU A 159 17.17 9.99 5.34
C LEU A 159 17.26 9.11 6.59
N LYS A 160 16.31 8.19 6.72
CA LYS A 160 16.21 7.23 7.82
C LYS A 160 16.37 5.79 7.31
N PRO A 161 17.60 5.28 7.11
CA PRO A 161 17.80 3.91 6.64
C PRO A 161 17.11 2.88 7.54
N ALA A 162 16.42 1.93 6.93
CA ALA A 162 15.83 0.79 7.60
C ALA A 162 16.91 -0.23 8.00
N GLY A 163 16.56 -1.14 8.92
CA GLY A 163 17.48 -2.20 9.36
C GLY A 163 17.78 -3.28 8.31
N THR A 164 16.96 -3.36 7.26
CA THR A 164 16.99 -4.43 6.25
C THR A 164 18.25 -4.41 5.37
N PHE A 165 18.81 -3.23 5.09
CA PHE A 165 19.92 -3.04 4.15
C PHE A 165 21.12 -2.43 4.88
N PRO A 166 22.10 -3.26 5.32
CA PRO A 166 23.24 -2.81 6.12
C PRO A 166 24.13 -1.78 5.42
N ASP A 167 24.20 -1.83 4.11
CA ASP A 167 24.96 -0.94 3.23
C ASP A 167 24.43 0.49 3.27
N LEU A 168 23.14 0.73 3.57
CA LEU A 168 22.55 2.06 3.62
C LEU A 168 22.78 2.82 4.95
N LYS A 169 23.36 2.18 5.97
CA LYS A 169 23.51 2.77 7.31
C LYS A 169 24.27 4.11 7.33
N HIS A 170 25.18 4.32 6.39
CA HIS A 170 25.98 5.54 6.29
C HIS A 170 25.17 6.79 5.88
N PHE A 171 23.93 6.63 5.38
CA PHE A 171 23.02 7.74 5.08
C PHE A 171 22.22 8.24 6.28
N LYS A 172 22.32 7.58 7.45
CA LYS A 172 21.51 7.91 8.62
C LYS A 172 21.71 9.36 9.04
N GLY A 173 20.60 10.10 9.14
CA GLY A 173 20.61 11.48 9.61
C GLY A 173 21.02 12.52 8.56
N ARG A 174 21.25 12.10 7.31
CA ARG A 174 21.50 13.04 6.20
C ARG A 174 20.22 13.83 5.90
N LYS A 175 20.36 15.15 5.75
CA LYS A 175 19.25 16.11 5.54
C LYS A 175 19.53 16.97 4.32
N ASN A 176 18.53 17.76 3.91
CA ASN A 176 18.62 18.74 2.81
C ASN A 176 19.05 18.10 1.48
N THR A 177 18.60 16.87 1.23
CA THR A 177 18.90 16.14 0.00
C THR A 177 17.71 15.27 -0.38
N ASN A 178 17.47 15.13 -1.67
CA ASN A 178 16.56 14.12 -2.21
C ASN A 178 17.31 12.85 -2.65
N VAL A 179 18.65 12.85 -2.55
CA VAL A 179 19.58 11.78 -2.99
C VAL A 179 20.64 11.43 -1.95
#